data_AF-A0A327PNZ8-F1
#
_entry.id   AF-A0A327PNZ8-F1
#
_cell.length_a   1.000
_cell.length_b   1.000
_cell.length_c   1.000
_cell.angle_alpha   90.00
_cell.angle_beta   90.00
_cell.angle_gamma   90.00
#
_symmetry.space_group_name_H-M   'P 1'
#
loop_
_entity.id
_entity.type
_entity.pdbx_description
1 polymer ?
#
loop_
_entity_poly.entity_id
_entity_poly.type
_entity_poly.pdbx_seq_one_letter_code
_entity_poly.pdbx_strand_id
1 'polypeptide(L)'
;MNKAIVIPESWTIPAGFFVARLNKFQPRFFTISIPDAVYLDSESFLTKLYASVDQHAANSALVVLPHSWAKVNKMQDWPPIVCNEKFRPVVNSIFFADEWKELENALLDFLCDKIDLAPKTHLTCQYQQPYTKMLKLWSEAGAEDFHPGDFYKSEILSAISTMTGNWVYWGHGEANLLRGYGHLEKDELLAHIPAKPLNATLWFTCSTLDKHSTENIALSWYRSGATKCLLASPYKINTEENQMLSAAWLAASKSPPVASIAAVILKLIQQESKEITEVLRNYYLLGNPWVHAGIGNQN
;
A
#
# COMPACT_ATOMS: atom_id res chain seq x y z
N MET A 1 -11.16 -26.95 14.12
CA MET A 1 -11.02 -25.47 14.21
C MET A 1 -11.31 -24.90 12.84
N ASN A 2 -12.58 -24.59 12.59
CA ASN A 2 -13.05 -24.14 11.29
C ASN A 2 -12.84 -22.63 11.19
N LYS A 3 -11.91 -22.20 10.35
CA LYS A 3 -11.61 -20.79 10.10
C LYS A 3 -12.33 -20.39 8.81
N ALA A 4 -13.44 -19.67 8.93
CA ALA A 4 -14.32 -19.33 7.82
C ALA A 4 -13.80 -18.14 7.01
N ILE A 5 -14.01 -18.23 5.69
CA ILE A 5 -13.64 -17.26 4.64
C ILE A 5 -14.97 -16.78 4.04
N VAL A 6 -15.16 -15.48 3.87
CA VAL A 6 -16.32 -14.93 3.15
C VAL A 6 -15.86 -14.30 1.84
N ILE A 7 -16.27 -14.90 0.72
CA ILE A 7 -16.15 -14.32 -0.62
C ILE A 7 -17.54 -13.77 -0.99
N PRO A 8 -17.67 -12.55 -1.53
CA PRO A 8 -18.95 -12.06 -2.05
C PRO A 8 -19.47 -12.92 -3.21
N GLU A 9 -20.76 -13.23 -3.19
CA GLU A 9 -21.46 -14.08 -4.17
C GLU A 9 -21.29 -13.63 -5.64
N SER A 10 -20.98 -12.36 -5.87
CA SER A 10 -20.71 -11.79 -7.19
C SER A 10 -19.39 -12.26 -7.85
N TRP A 11 -18.55 -12.99 -7.13
CA TRP A 11 -17.28 -13.54 -7.62
C TRP A 11 -17.39 -14.98 -8.17
N THR A 12 -18.60 -15.53 -8.24
CA THR A 12 -18.84 -16.96 -8.54
C THR A 12 -18.65 -17.38 -10.00
N ILE A 13 -18.67 -16.48 -10.97
CA ILE A 13 -18.76 -16.89 -12.39
C ILE A 13 -17.39 -17.03 -13.08
N PRO A 14 -16.36 -16.17 -12.86
CA PRO A 14 -15.02 -16.42 -13.40
C PRO A 14 -14.15 -17.30 -12.48
N ALA A 15 -14.50 -17.43 -11.20
CA ALA A 15 -13.68 -18.09 -10.20
C ALA A 15 -13.89 -19.62 -10.09
N GLY A 16 -14.81 -20.22 -10.84
CA GLY A 16 -15.14 -21.66 -10.70
C GLY A 16 -13.94 -22.60 -10.86
N PHE A 17 -13.02 -22.31 -11.78
CA PHE A 17 -11.78 -23.08 -11.95
C PHE A 17 -10.66 -22.71 -10.97
N PHE A 18 -10.69 -21.49 -10.45
CA PHE A 18 -9.74 -20.93 -9.47
C PHE A 18 -10.02 -21.45 -8.06
N VAL A 19 -11.28 -21.52 -7.66
CA VAL A 19 -11.77 -22.05 -6.37
C VAL A 19 -11.40 -23.52 -6.17
N ALA A 20 -11.50 -24.37 -7.21
CA ALA A 20 -11.15 -25.79 -7.11
C ALA A 20 -9.64 -26.02 -6.90
N ARG A 21 -8.77 -25.17 -7.48
CA ARG A 21 -7.30 -25.24 -7.30
C ARG A 21 -6.84 -24.61 -5.98
N LEU A 22 -7.48 -23.52 -5.55
CA LEU A 22 -7.20 -22.88 -4.28
C LEU A 22 -7.68 -23.69 -3.08
N ASN A 23 -8.78 -24.45 -3.19
CA ASN A 23 -9.18 -25.40 -2.14
C ASN A 23 -8.12 -26.48 -1.86
N LYS A 24 -7.14 -26.66 -2.76
CA LYS A 24 -5.96 -27.52 -2.55
C LYS A 24 -4.85 -26.83 -1.75
N PHE A 25 -4.88 -25.50 -1.61
CA PHE A 25 -3.91 -24.65 -0.91
C PHE A 25 -4.51 -23.82 0.25
N GLN A 26 -5.81 -23.90 0.54
CA GLN A 26 -6.53 -23.19 1.62
C GLN A 26 -6.15 -21.70 1.81
N PRO A 27 -6.54 -20.78 0.90
CA PRO A 27 -6.29 -19.35 1.03
C PRO A 27 -7.20 -18.75 2.09
N ARG A 28 -6.68 -17.85 2.94
CA ARG A 28 -7.36 -17.32 4.12
C ARG A 28 -7.54 -15.80 4.00
N PHE A 29 -8.76 -15.32 4.20
CA PHE A 29 -9.10 -13.90 4.20
C PHE A 29 -9.38 -13.45 5.63
N PHE A 30 -8.94 -12.24 5.99
CA PHE A 30 -9.29 -11.60 7.26
C PHE A 30 -10.01 -10.28 7.00
N THR A 31 -11.24 -10.19 7.47
CA THR A 31 -12.06 -8.98 7.49
C THR A 31 -11.83 -8.27 8.83
N ILE A 32 -11.13 -7.12 8.82
CA ILE A 32 -10.95 -6.31 10.04
C ILE A 32 -11.91 -5.11 9.98
N SER A 33 -12.83 -5.07 10.94
CA SER A 33 -13.83 -4.01 11.13
C SER A 33 -13.34 -2.96 12.12
N ILE A 34 -12.10 -2.46 11.98
CA ILE A 34 -11.51 -1.61 13.01
C ILE A 34 -10.86 -0.38 12.36
N PRO A 35 -11.54 0.79 12.37
CA PRO A 35 -10.93 2.07 12.01
C PRO A 35 -9.72 2.43 12.90
N ASP A 36 -9.69 1.85 14.10
CA ASP A 36 -8.86 2.25 15.26
C ASP A 36 -7.84 1.19 15.69
N ALA A 37 -7.35 0.33 14.78
CA ALA A 37 -6.42 -0.77 15.11
C ALA A 37 -5.11 -0.30 15.80
N VAL A 38 -4.80 0.99 15.69
CA VAL A 38 -3.68 1.68 16.34
C VAL A 38 -3.78 1.61 17.87
N TYR A 39 -4.99 1.51 18.45
CA TYR A 39 -5.21 1.65 19.91
C TYR A 39 -5.43 0.34 20.69
N LEU A 40 -5.29 -0.82 20.05
CA LEU A 40 -5.57 -2.12 20.69
C LEU A 40 -4.28 -2.82 21.15
N ASP A 41 -4.28 -3.44 22.32
CA ASP A 41 -3.24 -4.43 22.67
C ASP A 41 -3.36 -5.70 21.79
N SER A 42 -2.33 -6.53 21.77
CA SER A 42 -2.20 -7.69 20.87
C SER A 42 -3.32 -8.73 21.05
N GLU A 43 -3.73 -9.02 22.29
CA GLU A 43 -4.81 -9.97 22.59
C GLU A 43 -6.18 -9.39 22.22
N SER A 44 -6.40 -8.11 22.50
CA SER A 44 -7.61 -7.37 22.12
C SER A 44 -7.74 -7.22 20.60
N PHE A 45 -6.63 -7.02 19.89
CA PHE A 45 -6.60 -6.97 18.43
C PHE A 45 -6.99 -8.33 17.83
N LEU A 46 -6.38 -9.42 18.29
CA LEU A 46 -6.73 -10.77 17.84
C LEU A 46 -8.17 -11.14 18.21
N THR A 47 -8.63 -10.79 19.41
CA THR A 47 -10.02 -11.06 19.84
C THR A 47 -11.03 -10.28 19.01
N LYS A 48 -10.79 -8.99 18.74
CA LYS A 48 -11.65 -8.18 17.85
C LYS A 48 -11.53 -8.62 16.38
N LEU A 49 -10.37 -9.10 15.95
CA LEU A 49 -10.17 -9.74 14.65
C LEU A 49 -11.07 -10.97 14.52
N TYR A 50 -11.11 -11.83 15.54
CA TYR A 50 -12.01 -12.99 15.57
C TYR A 50 -13.49 -12.58 15.65
N ALA A 51 -13.86 -11.59 16.46
CA ALA A 51 -15.26 -11.12 16.56
C ALA A 51 -15.75 -10.40 15.28
N SER A 52 -14.86 -9.72 14.54
CA SER A 52 -15.18 -9.03 13.28
C SER A 52 -15.49 -10.01 12.14
N VAL A 53 -14.91 -11.20 12.18
CA VAL A 53 -15.18 -12.30 11.24
C VAL A 53 -16.62 -12.81 11.39
N ASP A 54 -17.19 -12.75 12.58
CA ASP A 54 -18.55 -13.23 12.87
C ASP A 54 -19.67 -12.22 12.52
N GLN A 55 -19.35 -10.94 12.26
CA GLN A 55 -20.36 -9.87 12.09
C GLN A 55 -20.42 -9.24 10.67
N HIS A 56 -19.65 -9.71 9.70
CA HIS A 56 -19.62 -9.17 8.31
C HIS A 56 -19.41 -7.64 8.20
N ALA A 57 -18.74 -7.01 9.17
CA ALA A 57 -18.70 -5.55 9.32
C ALA A 57 -17.41 -4.86 8.84
N ALA A 58 -16.59 -5.52 8.02
CA ALA A 58 -15.24 -5.03 7.74
C ALA A 58 -15.17 -3.91 6.71
N ASN A 59 -14.26 -2.97 6.95
CA ASN A 59 -13.91 -1.87 6.04
C ASN A 59 -12.59 -2.10 5.30
N SER A 60 -11.81 -3.10 5.74
CA SER A 60 -10.54 -3.47 5.11
C SER A 60 -10.27 -4.96 5.26
N ALA A 61 -9.54 -5.54 4.31
CA ALA A 61 -9.19 -6.94 4.28
C ALA A 61 -7.74 -7.16 3.82
N LEU A 62 -7.08 -8.12 4.46
CA LEU A 62 -5.81 -8.66 4.01
C LEU A 62 -6.07 -9.99 3.29
N VAL A 63 -5.73 -10.03 2.00
CA VAL A 63 -5.87 -11.19 1.11
C VAL A 63 -4.54 -11.89 1.01
N VAL A 64 -4.46 -13.10 1.56
CA VAL A 64 -3.23 -13.89 1.60
C VAL A 64 -3.16 -14.80 0.39
N LEU A 65 -2.12 -14.62 -0.43
CA LEU A 65 -1.83 -15.43 -1.62
C LEU A 65 -0.48 -16.15 -1.44
N PRO A 66 -0.25 -17.31 -2.06
CA PRO A 66 1.08 -17.97 -2.02
C PRO A 66 2.14 -17.14 -2.75
N HIS A 67 3.43 -17.31 -2.43
CA HIS A 67 4.53 -16.63 -3.15
C HIS A 67 4.56 -16.94 -4.64
N SER A 68 4.04 -18.11 -5.04
CA SER A 68 3.86 -18.45 -6.45
C SER A 68 2.95 -17.49 -7.24
N TRP A 69 2.13 -16.69 -6.55
CA TRP A 69 1.25 -15.65 -7.09
C TRP A 69 1.89 -14.27 -7.16
N ALA A 70 3.06 -14.08 -6.55
CA ALA A 70 3.85 -12.85 -6.65
C ALA A 70 4.56 -12.78 -8.01
N LYS A 71 3.79 -12.80 -9.09
CA LYS A 71 4.25 -12.81 -10.49
C LYS A 71 3.36 -11.93 -11.35
N VAL A 72 3.96 -11.28 -12.33
CA VAL A 72 3.28 -10.34 -13.24
C VAL A 72 2.09 -11.00 -13.95
N ASN A 73 2.25 -12.21 -14.48
CA ASN A 73 1.20 -12.93 -15.18
C ASN A 73 0.02 -13.40 -14.31
N LYS A 74 0.05 -13.12 -13.00
CA LYS A 74 -1.03 -13.38 -12.04
C LYS A 74 -1.73 -12.12 -11.56
N MET A 75 -1.22 -10.93 -11.89
CA MET A 75 -1.76 -9.66 -11.40
C MET A 75 -3.21 -9.42 -11.82
N GLN A 76 -3.62 -9.90 -12.99
CA GLN A 76 -5.01 -9.80 -13.46
C GLN A 76 -6.03 -10.49 -12.54
N ASP A 77 -5.58 -11.45 -11.74
CA ASP A 77 -6.41 -12.21 -10.81
C ASP A 77 -6.33 -11.63 -9.38
N TRP A 78 -5.53 -10.59 -9.17
CA TRP A 78 -5.39 -9.93 -7.88
C TRP A 78 -6.61 -9.07 -7.56
N PRO A 79 -7.08 -9.06 -6.29
CA PRO A 79 -8.24 -8.26 -5.90
C PRO A 79 -7.95 -6.77 -6.09
N PRO A 80 -8.90 -5.99 -6.63
CA PRO A 80 -8.73 -4.55 -6.70
C PRO A 80 -8.69 -3.96 -5.29
N ILE A 81 -8.04 -2.81 -5.14
CA ILE A 81 -7.89 -2.11 -3.85
C ILE A 81 -9.22 -1.77 -3.19
N VAL A 82 -10.31 -1.63 -3.95
CA VAL A 82 -11.68 -1.47 -3.44
C VAL A 82 -12.59 -2.57 -3.98
N CYS A 83 -13.30 -3.25 -3.09
CA CYS A 83 -14.36 -4.20 -3.45
C CYS A 83 -15.73 -3.80 -2.86
N ASN A 84 -16.78 -4.21 -3.58
CA ASN A 84 -18.19 -4.10 -3.20
C ASN A 84 -18.74 -2.66 -3.04
N GLU A 85 -19.01 -2.01 -4.16
CA GLU A 85 -19.60 -0.65 -4.21
C GLU A 85 -21.06 -0.59 -3.73
N LYS A 86 -21.80 -1.71 -3.76
CA LYS A 86 -23.26 -1.70 -3.57
C LYS A 86 -23.72 -1.64 -2.11
N PHE A 87 -22.91 -2.12 -1.16
CA PHE A 87 -23.36 -2.26 0.23
C PHE A 87 -22.41 -1.66 1.27
N ARG A 88 -21.09 -1.73 1.04
CA ARG A 88 -20.05 -1.08 1.86
C ARG A 88 -18.68 -1.26 1.20
N PRO A 89 -17.91 -0.19 0.93
CA PRO A 89 -16.58 -0.35 0.34
C PRO A 89 -15.63 -1.08 1.30
N VAL A 90 -14.93 -2.09 0.79
CA VAL A 90 -13.87 -2.82 1.50
C VAL A 90 -12.54 -2.54 0.83
N VAL A 91 -11.56 -2.06 1.61
CA VAL A 91 -10.19 -1.84 1.16
C VAL A 91 -9.42 -3.16 1.18
N ASN A 92 -9.00 -3.68 0.04
CA ASN A 92 -8.19 -4.89 -0.02
C ASN A 92 -6.69 -4.57 -0.08
N SER A 93 -5.91 -5.39 0.60
CA SER A 93 -4.47 -5.47 0.43
C SER A 93 -4.02 -6.91 0.22
N ILE A 94 -2.93 -7.11 -0.51
CA ILE A 94 -2.43 -8.44 -0.89
C ILE A 94 -1.15 -8.76 -0.12
N PHE A 95 -1.14 -9.86 0.61
CA PHE A 95 0.05 -10.38 1.29
C PHE A 95 0.48 -11.71 0.67
N PHE A 96 1.78 -11.89 0.43
CA PHE A 96 2.30 -13.15 -0.09
C PHE A 96 2.94 -13.95 1.04
N ALA A 97 2.46 -15.17 1.25
CA ALA A 97 3.02 -16.11 2.22
C ALA A 97 2.69 -17.55 1.80
N ASP A 98 3.66 -18.45 1.96
CA ASP A 98 3.43 -19.87 1.79
C ASP A 98 3.06 -20.53 3.14
N GLU A 99 3.45 -19.91 4.26
CA GLU A 99 3.19 -20.40 5.61
C GLU A 99 2.50 -19.37 6.53
N TRP A 100 1.73 -19.87 7.50
CA TRP A 100 1.10 -19.01 8.52
C TRP A 100 2.12 -18.23 9.36
N LYS A 101 3.30 -18.81 9.58
CA LYS A 101 4.33 -18.20 10.42
C LYS A 101 4.85 -16.88 9.83
N GLU A 102 4.95 -16.79 8.50
CA GLU A 102 5.34 -15.57 7.80
C GLU A 102 4.34 -14.43 8.06
N LEU A 103 3.04 -14.74 7.96
CA LEU A 103 1.98 -13.79 8.23
C LEU A 103 1.92 -13.40 9.71
N GLU A 104 2.05 -14.39 10.61
CA GLU A 104 2.09 -14.15 12.06
C GLU A 104 3.23 -13.20 12.42
N ASN A 105 4.44 -13.46 11.92
CA ASN A 105 5.60 -12.59 12.16
C ASN A 105 5.35 -11.18 11.62
N ALA A 106 4.85 -11.04 10.39
CA ALA A 106 4.57 -9.71 9.80
C ALA A 106 3.49 -8.93 10.58
N LEU A 107 2.48 -9.61 11.12
CA LEU A 107 1.47 -8.98 11.97
C LEU A 107 2.02 -8.64 13.36
N LEU A 108 2.84 -9.50 13.95
CA LEU A 108 3.49 -9.24 15.24
C LEU A 108 4.47 -8.09 15.16
N ASP A 109 5.29 -8.02 14.11
CA ASP A 109 6.21 -6.91 13.87
C ASP A 109 5.45 -5.58 13.79
N PHE A 110 4.34 -5.55 13.05
CA PHE A 110 3.43 -4.40 13.03
C PHE A 110 2.89 -4.01 14.42
N LEU A 111 2.54 -5.00 15.25
CA LEU A 111 2.06 -4.75 16.60
C LEU A 111 3.19 -4.22 17.51
N CYS A 112 4.43 -4.66 17.31
CA CYS A 112 5.62 -4.17 18.02
C CYS A 112 5.98 -2.74 17.61
N ASP A 113 5.75 -2.37 16.35
CA ASP A 113 6.00 -1.02 15.81
C ASP A 113 4.98 0.03 16.29
N LYS A 114 4.07 -0.32 17.19
CA LYS A 114 3.03 0.56 17.79
C LYS A 114 3.54 1.72 18.65
N ILE A 115 4.80 2.12 18.52
CA ILE A 115 5.46 3.10 19.41
C ILE A 115 6.01 4.31 18.62
N ASP A 116 5.60 4.52 17.37
CA ASP A 116 5.91 5.76 16.66
C ASP A 116 4.62 6.49 16.26
N LEU A 117 4.18 7.40 17.13
CA LEU A 117 2.95 8.19 16.97
C LEU A 117 3.05 9.24 15.85
N ALA A 118 4.24 9.42 15.26
CA ALA A 118 4.52 10.40 14.23
C ALA A 118 5.60 9.90 13.26
N PRO A 119 5.32 8.88 12.42
CA PRO A 119 6.31 8.40 11.47
C PRO A 119 6.76 9.51 10.53
N LYS A 120 8.07 9.54 10.26
CA LYS A 120 8.63 10.40 9.22
C LYS A 120 8.00 10.07 7.87
N THR A 121 7.79 11.09 7.05
CA THR A 121 7.36 10.91 5.66
C THR A 121 8.39 11.58 4.78
N HIS A 122 9.06 10.79 3.95
CA HIS A 122 10.11 11.22 3.05
C HIS A 122 9.55 11.38 1.63
N LEU A 123 9.84 12.51 0.99
CA LEU A 123 9.27 12.89 -0.29
C LEU A 123 10.32 12.92 -1.38
N THR A 124 10.03 12.29 -2.50
CA THR A 124 10.89 12.32 -3.69
C THR A 124 10.03 12.55 -4.93
N CYS A 125 10.60 13.13 -6.00
CA CYS A 125 9.85 13.27 -7.23
C CYS A 125 10.71 13.39 -8.50
N GLN A 126 10.07 13.28 -9.66
CA GLN A 126 10.67 13.66 -10.93
C GLN A 126 10.74 15.20 -11.07
N TYR A 127 11.84 15.74 -11.60
CA TYR A 127 12.03 17.18 -11.84
C TYR A 127 11.12 17.72 -12.95
N GLN A 128 9.83 17.92 -12.63
CA GLN A 128 8.82 18.57 -13.48
C GLN A 128 7.80 19.31 -12.61
N GLN A 129 7.30 20.45 -13.10
CA GLN A 129 6.45 21.37 -12.34
C GLN A 129 5.24 20.71 -11.65
N PRO A 130 4.50 19.77 -12.28
CA PRO A 130 3.39 19.10 -11.59
C PRO A 130 3.84 18.35 -10.32
N TYR A 131 4.96 17.64 -10.39
CA TYR A 131 5.44 16.82 -9.28
C TYR A 131 6.15 17.65 -8.20
N THR A 132 6.88 18.71 -8.59
CA THR A 132 7.50 19.62 -7.60
C THR A 132 6.46 20.44 -6.85
N LYS A 133 5.30 20.76 -7.45
CA LYS A 133 4.15 21.34 -6.74
C LYS A 133 3.61 20.40 -5.66
N MET A 134 3.49 19.10 -5.93
CA MET A 134 3.05 18.11 -4.94
C MET A 134 4.07 17.92 -3.82
N LEU A 135 5.36 17.85 -4.18
CA LEU A 135 6.45 17.80 -3.22
C LEU A 135 6.39 18.99 -2.25
N LYS A 136 6.24 20.21 -2.78
CA LYS A 136 6.08 21.41 -1.96
C LYS A 136 4.85 21.34 -1.06
N LEU A 137 3.70 20.91 -1.57
CA LEU A 137 2.45 20.81 -0.80
C LEU A 137 2.57 19.85 0.39
N TRP A 138 3.25 18.71 0.20
CA TRP A 138 3.49 17.75 1.29
C TRP A 138 4.61 18.23 2.24
N SER A 139 5.65 18.90 1.74
CA SER A 139 6.71 19.52 2.56
C SER A 139 6.15 20.58 3.50
N GLU A 140 5.27 21.46 3.00
CA GLU A 140 4.51 22.43 3.80
C GLU A 140 3.60 21.77 4.86
N ALA A 141 3.31 20.47 4.72
CA ALA A 141 2.58 19.68 5.70
C ALA A 141 3.48 18.98 6.73
N GLY A 142 4.80 19.22 6.71
CA GLY A 142 5.75 18.68 7.68
C GLY A 142 6.51 17.41 7.23
N ALA A 143 6.38 17.01 5.96
CA ALA A 143 7.16 15.90 5.42
C ALA A 143 8.57 16.35 4.97
N GLU A 144 9.54 15.45 5.04
CA GLU A 144 10.94 15.72 4.68
C GLU A 144 11.12 15.55 3.17
N ASP A 145 11.41 16.64 2.46
CA ASP A 145 11.55 16.62 1.01
C ASP A 145 12.97 16.54 0.50
N PHE A 146 13.13 15.74 -0.56
CA PHE A 146 14.36 15.61 -1.32
C PHE A 146 14.14 16.21 -2.70
N HIS A 147 14.16 17.53 -2.84
CA HIS A 147 13.83 18.16 -4.11
C HIS A 147 14.85 17.78 -5.22
N PRO A 148 14.39 17.35 -6.42
CA PRO A 148 15.28 16.80 -7.45
C PRO A 148 16.24 17.79 -8.12
N GLY A 149 16.16 19.09 -7.78
CA GLY A 149 17.17 20.08 -8.16
C GLY A 149 18.36 20.15 -7.20
N ASP A 150 18.24 19.54 -6.01
CA ASP A 150 19.18 19.72 -4.89
C ASP A 150 19.95 18.44 -4.55
N PHE A 151 19.57 17.29 -5.13
CA PHE A 151 20.16 15.99 -4.85
C PHE A 151 20.52 15.23 -6.12
N TYR A 152 21.68 14.58 -6.09
CA TYR A 152 22.10 13.59 -7.08
C TYR A 152 21.57 12.20 -6.76
N LYS A 153 21.61 11.32 -7.76
CA LYS A 153 21.18 9.92 -7.67
C LYS A 153 21.74 9.18 -6.46
N SER A 154 23.06 9.26 -6.27
CA SER A 154 23.78 8.58 -5.19
C SER A 154 23.36 9.07 -3.81
N GLU A 155 23.05 10.36 -3.68
CA GLU A 155 22.62 10.96 -2.41
C GLU A 155 21.22 10.47 -2.04
N ILE A 156 20.31 10.36 -3.02
CA ILE A 156 18.98 9.80 -2.79
C ILE A 156 19.02 8.32 -2.48
N LEU A 157 19.81 7.52 -3.22
CA LEU A 157 19.97 6.10 -2.92
C LEU A 157 20.52 5.89 -1.50
N SER A 158 21.52 6.68 -1.11
CA SER A 158 22.03 6.69 0.27
C SER A 158 20.95 7.09 1.27
N ALA A 159 20.17 8.15 1.00
CA ALA A 159 19.10 8.58 1.87
C ALA A 159 18.04 7.48 2.05
N ILE A 160 17.58 6.85 0.95
CA ILE A 160 16.60 5.75 0.95
C ILE A 160 17.05 4.62 1.86
N SER A 161 18.32 4.21 1.82
CA SER A 161 18.85 3.14 2.68
C SER A 161 18.75 3.42 4.19
N THR A 162 18.56 4.69 4.56
CA THR A 162 18.44 5.16 5.94
C THR A 162 17.04 5.65 6.30
N MET A 163 16.11 5.71 5.34
CA MET A 163 14.75 6.19 5.56
C MET A 163 13.99 5.34 6.59
N THR A 164 13.08 5.98 7.31
CA THR A 164 12.17 5.35 8.27
C THR A 164 10.76 5.88 8.05
N GLY A 165 9.74 5.19 8.56
CA GLY A 165 8.36 5.63 8.35
C GLY A 165 7.92 5.44 6.90
N ASN A 166 7.47 6.49 6.24
CA ASN A 166 6.83 6.45 4.92
C ASN A 166 7.73 7.03 3.83
N TRP A 167 7.70 6.44 2.64
CA TRP A 167 8.31 7.01 1.44
C TRP A 167 7.24 7.30 0.39
N VAL A 168 7.15 8.56 -0.04
CA VAL A 168 6.19 9.02 -1.06
C VAL A 168 6.96 9.49 -2.29
N TYR A 169 6.49 9.05 -3.46
CA TYR A 169 7.10 9.42 -4.73
C TYR A 169 6.06 9.85 -5.77
N TRP A 170 6.39 10.91 -6.51
CA TRP A 170 5.63 11.37 -7.68
C TRP A 170 6.49 11.46 -8.93
N GLY A 171 5.99 10.91 -10.02
CA GLY A 171 6.67 10.99 -11.30
C GLY A 171 6.19 9.91 -12.25
N HIS A 172 6.83 9.86 -13.42
CA HIS A 172 6.66 8.72 -14.30
C HIS A 172 7.40 7.50 -13.74
N GLY A 173 6.69 6.38 -13.68
CA GLY A 173 7.25 5.07 -13.43
C GLY A 173 7.25 4.24 -14.72
N GLU A 174 8.20 3.32 -14.78
CA GLU A 174 8.27 2.27 -15.79
C GLU A 174 8.43 0.94 -15.07
N ALA A 175 8.40 -0.17 -15.82
CA ALA A 175 8.52 -1.49 -15.22
C ALA A 175 9.78 -1.64 -14.36
N ASN A 176 10.90 -1.00 -14.71
CA ASN A 176 12.19 -1.19 -14.06
C ASN A 176 12.79 0.08 -13.42
N LEU A 177 12.12 1.24 -13.46
CA LEU A 177 12.67 2.48 -12.92
C LEU A 177 11.60 3.50 -12.47
N LEU A 178 12.04 4.43 -11.62
CA LEU A 178 11.34 5.68 -11.30
C LEU A 178 12.11 6.86 -11.90
N ARG A 179 11.43 7.82 -12.52
CA ARG A 179 12.12 8.98 -13.13
C ARG A 179 12.52 10.07 -12.11
N GLY A 180 13.57 10.83 -12.40
CA GLY A 180 14.13 11.81 -11.45
C GLY A 180 15.47 11.36 -10.90
N TYR A 181 16.30 12.30 -10.46
CA TYR A 181 17.66 12.02 -9.94
C TYR A 181 18.52 11.16 -10.89
N GLY A 182 18.43 11.35 -12.22
CA GLY A 182 19.12 10.48 -13.19
C GLY A 182 18.53 9.08 -13.35
N HIS A 183 17.27 8.88 -12.91
CA HIS A 183 16.50 7.64 -12.88
C HIS A 183 16.93 6.67 -11.76
N LEU A 184 15.99 6.27 -10.90
CA LEU A 184 16.21 5.26 -9.86
C LEU A 184 15.83 3.89 -10.43
N GLU A 185 16.83 3.07 -10.76
CA GLU A 185 16.58 1.75 -11.34
C GLU A 185 16.32 0.69 -10.26
N LYS A 186 15.57 -0.35 -10.64
CA LYS A 186 15.20 -1.46 -9.76
C LYS A 186 16.40 -2.03 -9.01
N ASP A 187 17.48 -2.38 -9.73
CA ASP A 187 18.62 -3.07 -9.12
C ASP A 187 19.38 -2.17 -8.14
N GLU A 188 19.41 -0.86 -8.40
CA GLU A 188 20.04 0.12 -7.51
C GLU A 188 19.20 0.34 -6.25
N LEU A 189 17.87 0.42 -6.37
CA LEU A 189 16.99 0.47 -5.22
C LEU A 189 17.13 -0.79 -4.36
N LEU A 190 17.19 -1.97 -4.98
CA LEU A 190 17.37 -3.24 -4.28
C LEU A 190 18.75 -3.34 -3.60
N ALA A 191 19.76 -2.65 -4.11
CA ALA A 191 21.08 -2.52 -3.46
C ALA A 191 21.08 -1.52 -2.27
N HIS A 192 20.07 -0.65 -2.18
CA HIS A 192 19.96 0.40 -1.18
C HIS A 192 18.66 0.29 -0.36
N ILE A 193 18.23 -0.94 -0.06
CA ILE A 193 17.05 -1.14 0.77
C ILE A 193 17.27 -0.56 2.19
N PRO A 194 16.21 0.00 2.81
CA PRO A 194 16.26 0.45 4.18
C PRO A 194 16.66 -0.66 5.16
N ALA A 195 17.45 -0.32 6.19
CA ALA A 195 17.87 -1.29 7.22
C ALA A 195 16.70 -1.91 8.00
N LYS A 196 15.57 -1.20 8.09
CA LYS A 196 14.28 -1.69 8.60
C LYS A 196 13.20 -1.42 7.57
N PRO A 197 12.22 -2.31 7.39
CA PRO A 197 11.13 -2.07 6.45
C PRO A 197 10.42 -0.76 6.74
N LEU A 198 10.22 0.05 5.70
CA LEU A 198 9.36 1.24 5.76
C LEU A 198 7.95 0.83 6.18
N ASN A 199 7.23 1.72 6.85
CA ASN A 199 5.81 1.55 7.13
C ASN A 199 5.03 1.45 5.82
N ALA A 200 5.18 2.45 4.95
CA ALA A 200 4.58 2.42 3.63
C ALA A 200 5.49 3.04 2.57
N THR A 201 5.37 2.51 1.35
CA THR A 201 5.87 3.12 0.13
C THR A 201 4.67 3.48 -0.74
N LEU A 202 4.48 4.77 -1.01
CA LEU A 202 3.34 5.31 -1.73
C LEU A 202 3.82 5.91 -3.05
N TRP A 203 3.72 5.12 -4.12
CA TRP A 203 4.12 5.58 -5.44
C TRP A 203 2.90 6.04 -6.23
N PHE A 204 2.69 7.35 -6.26
CA PHE A 204 1.66 8.01 -7.07
C PHE A 204 2.16 8.12 -8.53
N THR A 205 2.31 6.96 -9.15
CA THR A 205 3.01 6.76 -10.43
C THR A 205 2.24 5.82 -11.33
N CYS A 206 2.43 5.95 -12.63
CA CYS A 206 2.00 4.94 -13.59
C CYS A 206 2.95 3.73 -13.67
N SER A 207 2.42 2.59 -14.10
CA SER A 207 3.15 1.43 -14.66
C SER A 207 4.28 0.80 -13.83
N THR A 208 4.37 1.06 -12.52
CA THR A 208 5.38 0.43 -11.66
C THR A 208 5.09 -1.04 -11.38
N LEU A 209 3.84 -1.48 -11.63
CA LEU A 209 3.41 -2.88 -11.70
C LEU A 209 3.09 -3.31 -13.15
N ASP A 210 3.87 -2.89 -14.16
CA ASP A 210 3.56 -3.18 -15.56
C ASP A 210 3.34 -4.68 -15.82
N LYS A 211 2.16 -5.03 -16.34
CA LYS A 211 1.72 -6.40 -16.67
C LYS A 211 2.44 -7.01 -17.87
N HIS A 212 3.15 -6.21 -18.65
CA HIS A 212 3.85 -6.63 -19.86
C HIS A 212 5.33 -6.92 -19.63
N SER A 213 5.87 -6.61 -18.46
CA SER A 213 7.24 -6.94 -18.07
C SER A 213 7.30 -8.26 -17.30
N THR A 214 8.37 -9.03 -17.41
CA THR A 214 8.55 -10.27 -16.63
C THR A 214 8.77 -9.99 -15.15
N GLU A 215 9.40 -8.85 -14.85
CA GLU A 215 9.65 -8.35 -13.50
C GLU A 215 9.33 -6.86 -13.45
N ASN A 216 8.87 -6.38 -12.29
CA ASN A 216 8.65 -4.97 -12.12
C ASN A 216 9.20 -4.44 -10.78
N ILE A 217 9.50 -3.15 -10.76
CA ILE A 217 10.16 -2.43 -9.70
C ILE A 217 9.34 -2.45 -8.40
N ALA A 218 8.02 -2.29 -8.49
CA ALA A 218 7.13 -2.31 -7.33
C ALA A 218 7.10 -3.68 -6.64
N LEU A 219 6.85 -4.74 -7.41
CA LEU A 219 6.79 -6.09 -6.85
C LEU A 219 8.16 -6.53 -6.30
N SER A 220 9.24 -6.15 -6.96
CA SER A 220 10.59 -6.47 -6.49
C SER A 220 10.93 -5.71 -5.19
N TRP A 221 10.56 -4.43 -5.10
CA TRP A 221 10.70 -3.61 -3.90
C TRP A 221 9.88 -4.17 -2.73
N TYR A 222 8.64 -4.60 -2.98
CA TYR A 222 7.82 -5.23 -1.94
C TYR A 222 8.42 -6.56 -1.47
N ARG A 223 8.85 -7.42 -2.40
CA ARG A 223 9.40 -8.75 -2.09
C ARG A 223 10.78 -8.71 -1.41
N SER A 224 11.53 -7.61 -1.53
CA SER A 224 12.80 -7.45 -0.81
C SER A 224 12.60 -7.18 0.69
N GLY A 225 11.36 -6.92 1.12
CA GLY A 225 11.06 -6.53 2.49
C GLY A 225 11.39 -5.06 2.79
N ALA A 226 11.67 -4.24 1.77
CA ALA A 226 11.97 -2.82 1.96
C ALA A 226 10.79 -2.00 2.52
N THR A 227 9.57 -2.52 2.40
CA THR A 227 8.36 -1.87 2.90
C THR A 227 7.31 -2.88 3.38
N LYS A 228 6.54 -2.50 4.41
CA LYS A 228 5.43 -3.30 4.95
C LYS A 228 4.16 -3.11 4.15
N CYS A 229 4.02 -2.01 3.43
CA CYS A 229 2.85 -1.67 2.64
C CYS A 229 3.25 -0.91 1.37
N LEU A 230 2.75 -1.32 0.21
CA LEU A 230 3.08 -0.69 -1.07
C LEU A 230 1.80 -0.32 -1.83
N LEU A 231 1.68 0.95 -2.20
CA LEU A 231 0.70 1.42 -3.18
C LEU A 231 1.41 1.61 -4.53
N ALA A 232 0.97 0.88 -5.55
CA ALA A 232 1.55 0.95 -6.89
C ALA A 232 0.51 0.63 -7.98
N SER A 233 0.77 1.07 -9.23
CA SER A 233 -0.18 0.93 -10.34
C SER A 233 0.39 0.09 -11.49
N PRO A 234 -0.40 -0.82 -12.08
CA PRO A 234 -0.04 -1.49 -13.32
C PRO A 234 -0.41 -0.68 -14.57
N TYR A 235 -1.13 0.44 -14.40
CA TYR A 235 -1.74 1.19 -15.48
C TYR A 235 -1.02 2.52 -15.74
N LYS A 236 -1.24 3.05 -16.94
CA LYS A 236 -0.95 4.44 -17.22
C LYS A 236 -2.03 5.29 -16.57
N ILE A 237 -1.62 6.19 -15.70
CA ILE A 237 -2.49 7.14 -15.00
C ILE A 237 -2.06 8.54 -15.42
N ASN A 238 -3.03 9.43 -15.63
CA ASN A 238 -2.72 10.82 -15.95
C ASN A 238 -2.02 11.50 -14.77
N THR A 239 -1.05 12.37 -15.06
CA THR A 239 -0.38 13.20 -14.07
C THR A 239 -1.38 13.98 -13.22
N GLU A 240 -2.41 14.59 -13.82
CA GLU A 240 -3.40 15.39 -13.10
C GLU A 240 -4.23 14.54 -12.13
N GLU A 241 -4.61 13.33 -12.56
CA GLU A 241 -5.30 12.34 -11.73
C GLU A 241 -4.46 11.93 -10.52
N ASN A 242 -3.17 11.66 -10.72
CA ASN A 242 -2.25 11.32 -9.63
C ASN A 242 -2.05 12.47 -8.65
N GLN A 243 -1.96 13.70 -9.13
CA GLN A 243 -1.87 14.87 -8.26
C GLN A 243 -3.15 15.06 -7.44
N MET A 244 -4.31 14.91 -8.08
CA MET A 244 -5.60 15.01 -7.43
C MET A 244 -5.76 13.94 -6.33
N LEU A 245 -5.45 12.67 -6.64
CA LEU A 245 -5.46 11.58 -5.66
C LEU A 245 -4.50 11.86 -4.50
N SER A 246 -3.28 12.32 -4.79
CA SER A 246 -2.29 12.59 -3.76
C SER A 246 -2.65 13.78 -2.87
N ALA A 247 -3.23 14.84 -3.42
CA ALA A 247 -3.72 15.98 -2.64
C ALA A 247 -4.89 15.57 -1.72
N ALA A 248 -5.82 14.76 -2.25
CA ALA A 248 -6.91 14.21 -1.43
C ALA A 248 -6.37 13.28 -0.34
N TRP A 249 -5.38 12.45 -0.65
CA TRP A 249 -4.71 11.57 0.32
C TRP A 249 -4.09 12.38 1.46
N LEU A 250 -3.37 13.46 1.14
CA LEU A 250 -2.79 14.37 2.12
C LEU A 250 -3.87 15.01 3.02
N ALA A 251 -4.98 15.45 2.44
CA ALA A 251 -6.07 16.03 3.22
C ALA A 251 -6.73 14.98 4.15
N ALA A 252 -6.88 13.74 3.65
CA ALA A 252 -7.43 12.64 4.41
C ALA A 252 -6.50 12.20 5.56
N SER A 253 -5.18 12.22 5.35
CA SER A 253 -4.18 11.81 6.36
C SER A 253 -4.01 12.82 7.51
N LYS A 254 -4.37 14.09 7.31
CA LYS A 254 -4.34 15.15 8.35
C LYS A 254 -5.46 15.08 9.38
N SER A 255 -6.47 14.24 9.17
CA SER A 255 -7.64 14.22 10.06
C SER A 255 -7.43 13.27 11.23
N PRO A 256 -7.69 13.71 12.48
CA PRO A 256 -7.59 12.85 13.65
C PRO A 256 -8.80 11.89 13.77
N PRO A 257 -8.63 10.70 14.41
CA PRO A 257 -7.36 10.17 14.94
C PRO A 257 -6.50 9.49 13.86
N VAL A 258 -5.23 9.26 14.20
CA VAL A 258 -4.18 8.62 13.39
C VAL A 258 -4.72 7.66 12.33
N ALA A 259 -4.57 8.02 11.06
CA ALA A 259 -5.08 7.22 9.95
C ALA A 259 -4.06 6.15 9.54
N SER A 260 -4.47 4.89 9.54
CA SER A 260 -3.78 3.83 8.79
C SER A 260 -3.95 4.03 7.27
N ILE A 261 -3.17 3.32 6.45
CA ILE A 261 -3.33 3.37 4.99
C ILE A 261 -4.76 2.99 4.58
N ALA A 262 -5.30 1.92 5.18
CA ALA A 262 -6.69 1.52 4.99
C ALA A 262 -7.69 2.62 5.38
N ALA A 263 -7.46 3.32 6.49
CA ALA A 263 -8.35 4.38 6.96
C ALA A 263 -8.34 5.59 6.01
N VAL A 264 -7.17 5.97 5.49
CA VAL A 264 -7.06 7.04 4.47
C VAL A 264 -7.84 6.64 3.23
N ILE A 265 -7.60 5.45 2.69
CA ILE A 265 -8.28 4.94 1.50
C ILE A 265 -9.81 4.89 1.71
N LEU A 266 -10.26 4.36 2.85
CA LEU A 266 -11.69 4.27 3.17
C LEU A 266 -12.33 5.66 3.17
N LYS A 267 -11.66 6.65 3.77
CA LYS A 267 -12.14 8.03 3.81
C LYS A 267 -12.24 8.64 2.41
N LEU A 268 -11.25 8.41 1.55
CA LEU A 268 -11.28 8.89 0.16
C LEU A 268 -12.51 8.35 -0.60
N ILE A 269 -12.88 7.10 -0.36
CA ILE A 269 -14.05 6.47 -1.00
C ILE A 269 -15.36 6.97 -0.37
N GLN A 270 -15.39 7.18 0.95
CA GLN A 270 -16.57 7.66 1.68
C GLN A 270 -16.89 9.14 1.45
N GLN A 271 -15.92 9.94 1.00
CA GLN A 271 -16.14 11.35 0.63
C GLN A 271 -16.92 11.51 -0.70
N GLU A 272 -17.30 10.40 -1.35
CA GLU A 272 -18.14 10.35 -2.57
C GLU A 272 -17.61 11.12 -3.79
N SER A 273 -16.32 11.51 -3.83
CA SER A 273 -15.71 11.94 -5.10
C SER A 273 -15.51 10.71 -5.99
N LYS A 274 -16.31 10.65 -7.05
CA LYS A 274 -16.24 9.57 -8.06
C LYS A 274 -14.87 9.56 -8.73
N GLU A 275 -14.33 10.74 -9.02
CA GLU A 275 -13.05 10.92 -9.70
C GLU A 275 -11.90 10.33 -8.86
N ILE A 276 -11.82 10.66 -7.57
CA ILE A 276 -10.80 10.10 -6.67
C ILE A 276 -10.91 8.57 -6.60
N THR A 277 -12.13 8.07 -6.47
CA THR A 277 -12.39 6.63 -6.37
C THR A 277 -12.01 5.90 -7.67
N GLU A 278 -12.26 6.50 -8.83
CA GLU A 278 -11.89 5.96 -10.14
C GLU A 278 -10.36 5.92 -10.31
N VAL A 279 -9.65 6.99 -9.94
CA VAL A 279 -8.19 7.01 -9.99
C VAL A 279 -7.60 5.96 -9.06
N LEU A 280 -8.11 5.86 -7.83
CA LEU A 280 -7.68 4.88 -6.84
C LEU A 280 -7.82 3.42 -7.34
N ARG A 281 -8.87 3.10 -8.11
CA ARG A 281 -9.06 1.74 -8.69
C ARG A 281 -7.95 1.31 -9.65
N ASN A 282 -7.14 2.25 -10.12
CA ASN A 282 -5.96 1.95 -10.93
C ASN A 282 -4.74 1.53 -10.09
N TYR A 283 -4.88 1.40 -8.78
CA TYR A 283 -3.81 0.98 -7.88
C TYR A 283 -4.10 -0.38 -7.25
N TYR A 284 -3.01 -1.08 -6.92
CA TYR A 284 -3.01 -2.19 -5.97
C TYR A 284 -2.36 -1.75 -4.67
N LEU A 285 -2.83 -2.37 -3.59
CA LEU A 285 -2.22 -2.29 -2.27
C LEU A 285 -1.62 -3.66 -1.93
N LEU A 286 -0.33 -3.69 -1.64
CA LEU A 286 0.38 -4.88 -1.20
C LEU A 286 0.82 -4.71 0.25
N GLY A 287 0.88 -5.79 1.02
CA GLY A 287 1.36 -5.78 2.40
C GLY A 287 0.28 -5.46 3.44
N ASN A 288 0.71 -5.00 4.62
CA ASN A 288 -0.17 -4.71 5.74
C ASN A 288 -0.81 -3.31 5.58
N PRO A 289 -2.13 -3.21 5.36
CA PRO A 289 -2.79 -1.93 5.12
C PRO A 289 -3.05 -1.13 6.41
N TRP A 290 -2.74 -1.69 7.58
CA TRP A 290 -2.99 -1.07 8.89
C TRP A 290 -1.80 -0.26 9.41
N VAL A 291 -0.69 -0.24 8.67
CA VAL A 291 0.47 0.63 8.94
C VAL A 291 0.08 2.11 8.92
N HIS A 292 0.84 2.92 9.64
CA HIS A 292 0.56 4.34 9.85
C HIS A 292 0.75 5.16 8.57
N ALA A 293 -0.30 5.90 8.14
CA ALA A 293 -0.29 6.73 6.93
C ALA A 293 0.03 8.21 7.16
N GLY A 294 0.03 8.64 8.43
CA GLY A 294 0.21 10.04 8.79
C GLY A 294 1.59 10.60 8.45
N ILE A 295 1.62 11.93 8.35
CA ILE A 295 2.80 12.77 8.21
C ILE A 295 3.07 13.31 9.62
N GLY A 296 4.28 13.10 10.14
CA GLY A 296 4.60 13.44 11.52
C GLY A 296 4.21 14.89 11.85
N ASN A 297 3.29 15.08 12.80
CA ASN A 297 3.08 16.37 13.42
C ASN A 297 4.23 16.59 14.40
N GLN A 298 5.28 17.28 13.97
CA GLN A 298 6.18 17.92 14.92
C GLN A 298 5.50 19.21 15.39
N ASN A 299 4.73 19.11 16.47
CA ASN A 299 4.52 20.27 17.34
C ASN A 299 5.69 20.35 18.31
#